data_AF-A0A847KIB7-F1
#
_entry.id   AF-A0A847KIB7-F1
#
_cell.length_a   1.000
_cell.length_b   1.000
_cell.length_c   1.000
_cell.angle_alpha   90.00
_cell.angle_beta   90.00
_cell.angle_gamma   90.00
#
_symmetry.space_group_name_H-M   'P 1'
#
loop_
_entity.id
_entity.type
_entity.pdbx_description
1 polymer ?
#
loop_
_entity_poly.entity_id
_entity_poly.type
_entity_poly.pdbx_seq_one_letter_code
_entity_poly.pdbx_strand_id
1 'polypeptide(L)' 'MAGPSPRVAAVRSAVAALDLPPGAHVVVACSGGPDSLALAAAVAHVAPRRGWLARAVVVDHSLHAGSAAAAA' A
#
# COMPACT_ATOMS: atom_id res chain seq x y z
N MET A 1 12.91 3.42 22.44
CA MET A 1 11.98 3.94 21.40
C MET A 1 10.83 2.95 21.31
N ALA A 2 9.58 3.37 21.56
CA ALA A 2 8.44 2.45 21.45
C ALA A 2 8.22 2.06 19.98
N GLY A 3 7.88 0.79 19.74
CA GLY A 3 7.58 0.27 18.40
C GLY A 3 6.29 0.86 17.80
N PRO A 4 5.96 0.53 16.54
CA PRO A 4 4.68 0.90 15.95
C PRO A 4 3.52 0.29 16.75
N SER A 5 2.31 0.85 16.60
CA SER A 5 1.12 0.25 17.23
C SER A 5 0.92 -1.20 16.75
N PRO A 6 0.29 -2.08 17.57
CA PRO A 6 0.07 -3.47 17.19
C PRO A 6 -0.65 -3.64 15.85
N ARG A 7 -1.58 -2.73 15.52
CA ARG A 7 -2.30 -2.72 14.24
C ARG A 7 -1.38 -2.47 13.05
N VAL A 8 -0.48 -1.49 13.16
CA VAL A 8 0.51 -1.21 12.10
C VAL A 8 1.49 -2.38 11.94
N ALA A 9 1.94 -2.96 13.06
CA ALA A 9 2.80 -4.14 13.04
C ALA A 9 2.12 -5.33 12.33
N ALA A 10 0.85 -5.60 12.63
CA ALA A 10 0.09 -6.68 12.04
C ALA A 10 -0.01 -6.57 10.51
N VAL A 11 -0.35 -5.39 9.97
CA VAL A 11 -0.45 -5.20 8.51
C VAL A 11 0.93 -5.36 7.84
N ARG A 12 2.00 -4.84 8.44
CA ARG A 12 3.37 -5.03 7.93
C ARG A 12 3.77 -6.49 7.91
N SER A 13 3.47 -7.24 8.97
CA SER A 13 3.74 -8.68 9.03
C SER A 13 2.95 -9.45 7.98
N ALA A 14 1.67 -9.11 7.78
CA ALA A 14 0.84 -9.73 6.75
C ALA A 14 1.41 -9.50 5.34
N VAL A 15 1.81 -8.26 5.02
CA VAL A 15 2.46 -7.95 3.73
C VAL A 15 3.81 -8.65 3.58
N ALA A 16 4.61 -8.71 4.65
CA ALA A 16 5.88 -9.43 4.63
C ALA A 16 5.70 -10.95 4.50
N ALA A 17 4.56 -11.52 4.89
CA ALA A 17 4.30 -12.94 4.72
C ALA A 17 3.99 -13.34 3.26
N LEU A 18 3.81 -12.37 2.35
CA LEU A 18 3.61 -12.67 0.94
C LEU A 18 4.85 -13.33 0.34
N ASP A 19 4.63 -14.46 -0.33
CA ASP A 19 5.67 -15.22 -1.03
C ASP A 19 5.80 -14.71 -2.46
N LEU A 20 6.55 -13.61 -2.61
CA LEU A 20 6.83 -12.97 -3.89
C LEU A 20 8.34 -12.94 -4.14
N PRO A 21 8.79 -13.21 -5.37
CA PRO A 21 10.20 -13.17 -5.69
C PRO A 21 10.79 -11.75 -5.57
N PRO A 22 12.10 -11.61 -5.33
CA PRO A 22 12.78 -10.33 -5.53
C PRO A 22 12.51 -9.77 -6.94
N GLY A 23 12.36 -8.45 -7.04
CA GLY A 23 11.98 -7.79 -8.29
C GLY A 23 10.48 -7.82 -8.63
N ALA A 24 9.64 -8.47 -7.81
CA ALA A 24 8.19 -8.48 -8.03
C ALA A 24 7.60 -7.06 -8.07
N HIS A 25 6.68 -6.84 -9.01
CA HIS A 25 5.89 -5.62 -9.09
C HIS A 25 4.66 -5.73 -8.19
N VAL A 26 4.57 -4.87 -7.18
CA VAL A 26 3.44 -4.83 -6.24
C VAL A 26 2.67 -3.53 -6.47
N VAL A 27 1.43 -3.65 -6.94
CA VAL A 27 0.55 -2.50 -7.17
C VAL A 27 -0.56 -2.51 -6.14
N VAL A 28 -0.70 -1.42 -5.39
CA VAL A 28 -1.77 -1.23 -4.41
C VAL A 28 -2.84 -0.34 -5.01
N ALA A 29 -4.07 -0.85 -5.09
CA ALA A 29 -5.23 -0.05 -5.44
C ALA A 29 -5.61 0.85 -4.24
N CYS A 30 -5.46 2.15 -4.41
CA CYS A 30 -5.70 3.15 -3.37
C CYS A 30 -7.02 3.87 -3.66
N SER A 31 -8.04 3.59 -2.84
CA SER A 31 -9.34 4.29 -2.92
C SER A 31 -9.37 5.58 -2.10
N GLY A 32 -8.36 5.83 -1.27
CA GLY A 32 -8.31 6.92 -0.30
C GLY A 32 -8.89 6.57 1.08
N GLY A 33 -9.51 5.38 1.21
CA GLY A 33 -10.00 4.88 2.50
C GLY A 33 -8.88 4.36 3.42
N PRO A 34 -9.14 4.26 4.73
CA PRO A 34 -8.13 3.90 5.75
C PRO A 34 -7.49 2.54 5.48
N ASP A 35 -8.25 1.56 5.02
CA ASP A 35 -7.72 0.21 4.74
C ASP A 35 -6.72 0.22 3.58
N SER A 36 -7.07 0.92 2.49
CA SER A 36 -6.21 1.05 1.32
C SER A 36 -4.92 1.81 1.63
N LEU A 37 -5.01 2.83 2.49
CA LEU A 37 -3.85 3.59 2.95
C LEU A 37 -2.98 2.79 3.92
N ALA A 38 -3.58 2.00 4.81
CA ALA A 38 -2.85 1.11 5.70
C ALA A 38 -2.08 0.03 4.91
N LEU A 39 -2.72 -0.55 3.89
CA LEU A 39 -2.08 -1.51 2.98
C LEU A 39 -0.95 -0.85 2.20
N ALA A 40 -1.19 0.33 1.60
CA ALA A 40 -0.16 1.09 0.87
C ALA A 40 1.04 1.42 1.75
N ALA A 41 0.81 1.88 2.98
CA ALA A 41 1.87 2.19 3.95
C ALA A 41 2.66 0.94 4.36
N ALA A 42 2.00 -0.21 4.51
CA ALA A 42 2.66 -1.47 4.81
C ALA A 42 3.51 -1.96 3.63
N VAL A 43 3.00 -1.89 2.40
CA VAL A 43 3.75 -2.22 1.17
C VAL A 43 4.95 -1.30 1.00
N ALA A 44 4.78 0.01 1.16
CA ALA A 44 5.88 0.98 1.09
C ALA A 44 6.97 0.71 2.13
N HIS A 45 6.58 0.20 3.31
CA HIS A 45 7.54 -0.22 4.32
C HIS A 45 8.26 -1.53 3.96
N VAL A 46 7.53 -2.55 3.51
CA VAL A 46 8.10 -3.90 3.29
C VAL A 46 8.90 -3.99 2.00
N ALA A 47 8.44 -3.36 0.92
CA ALA A 47 8.97 -3.53 -0.43
C ALA A 47 10.49 -3.29 -0.56
N PRO A 48 11.08 -2.21 0.00
CA PRO A 48 12.54 -2.00 -0.08
C PRO A 48 13.35 -3.11 0.56
N ARG A 49 12.83 -3.72 1.64
CA ARG A 49 13.52 -4.83 2.36
C ARG A 49 13.39 -6.17 1.64
N ARG A 50 12.40 -6.31 0.77
CA ARG A 50 12.16 -7.52 -0.03
C ARG A 50 12.64 -7.39 -1.48
N GLY A 51 13.15 -6.23 -1.86
CA GLY A 51 13.56 -5.96 -3.24
C GLY A 51 12.37 -5.88 -4.21
N TRP A 52 11.18 -5.50 -3.74
CA TRP A 52 9.99 -5.37 -4.58
C TRP A 52 9.88 -3.96 -5.18
N LEU A 53 9.24 -3.88 -6.35
CA LEU A 53 8.92 -2.65 -7.06
C LEU A 53 7.47 -2.24 -6.77
N ALA A 54 7.29 -1.43 -5.73
CA ALA A 54 5.97 -1.02 -5.27
C ALA A 54 5.44 0.24 -5.97
N ARG A 55 4.14 0.25 -6.30
CA ARG A 55 3.39 1.43 -6.76
C ARG A 55 2.01 1.48 -6.11
N ALA A 56 1.48 2.68 -5.94
CA ALA A 56 0.08 2.91 -5.61
C ALA A 56 -0.64 3.44 -6.85
N VAL A 57 -1.87 3.02 -7.08
CA VAL A 57 -2.72 3.46 -8.20
C VAL A 57 -4.08 3.87 -7.66
N VAL A 58 -4.54 5.04 -8.08
CA VAL A 58 -5.89 5.53 -7.86
C VAL A 58 -6.63 5.45 -9.19
N VAL A 59 -7.87 4.96 -9.20
CA VAL A 59 -8.71 4.88 -10.40
C VAL A 59 -9.81 5.92 -10.29
N ASP A 60 -9.90 6.80 -11.29
CA ASP A 60 -11.03 7.72 -11.40
C ASP A 60 -12.27 6.97 -11.91
N HIS A 61 -13.26 6.79 -11.01
CA HIS A 61 -14.56 6.23 -11.35
C HIS A 61 -15.62 7.30 -11.69
N SER A 62 -15.23 8.58 -11.69
CA SER A 62 -16.11 9.72 -12.01
C SER A 62 -17.36 9.82 -11.12
N LEU A 63 -17.28 9.33 -9.88
CA LEU A 63 -18.42 9.32 -8.94
C LEU A 63 -18.70 10.68 -8.28
N HIS A 64 -17.67 11.52 -8.14
CA HIS A 64 -17.77 12.80 -7.42
C HIS A 64 -16.95 13.88 -8.13
N ALA A 65 -17.34 15.15 -7.95
CA ALA A 65 -16.54 16.27 -8.42
C ALA A 65 -15.13 16.24 -7.79
N GLY A 66 -14.10 16.41 -8.63
CA GLY A 66 -12.70 16.40 -8.20
C GLY A 66 -12.02 15.02 -8.18
N SER A 67 -12.71 13.93 -8.53
CA SER A 67 -12.12 12.58 -8.58
C SER A 67 -10.98 12.46 -9.59
N ALA A 68 -11.07 13.15 -10.74
CA ALA A 68 -10.00 13.23 -11.73
C ALA A 68 -8.71 13.81 -11.15
N ALA A 69 -8.80 14.84 -10.30
CA ALA A 69 -7.62 15.44 -9.65
C ALA A 69 -7.00 14.50 -8.62
N ALA A 70 -7.80 13.66 -7.95
CA ALA A 70 -7.30 12.65 -7.02
C ALA A 70 -6.62 11.46 -7.73
N ALA A 71 -6.97 11.20 -8.99
CA ALA A 71 -6.42 10.12 -9.80
C ALA A 71 -5.27 10.53 -10.74
N ALA A 72 -4.95 11.82 -10.80
CA ALA A 72 -3.86 12.39 -11.61
C ALA A 72 -2.50 12.25 -10.90
#